data_AF-A0A7D9DMN3-F1
#
_entry.id   AF-A0A7D9DMN3-F1
#
_cell.length_a   1.000
_cell.length_b   1.000
_cell.length_c   1.000
_cell.angle_alpha   90.00
_cell.angle_beta   90.00
_cell.angle_gamma   90.00
#
_symmetry.space_group_name_H-M   'P 1'
#
loop_
_entity.id
_entity.type
_entity.pdbx_description
1 polymer ?
#
loop_
_entity_poly.entity_id
_entity_poly.type
_entity_poly.pdbx_seq_one_letter_code
_entity_poly.pdbx_strand_id
1 'polypeptide(L)'
;MYSDDLETFSGSASETSESDSTDRSHVEQQSTSATSAKPRKRKCPPRKRVFKDNWLQVTEFKNWLSKKTAPSGEMKPFCKLCTNWLTCSMTAIKRHAASQKHQARIKMSATTGSIAQLMRQTTNSDATTSMEIKLCAFITQQNLPLSISEDIVELLRSLFPNDAALSYLKLGKQKATNIVRQVLANEDPSHSNDRILASLQNRFTQAYLEFLSYQLERLNAFNRLFQSERPLLHMLKPEIESLIKSIACDFMKIDIVKSTSPNKLNPTDVNQHVPLSETYVGLGATATIHEIASVAGKADVDNFLTTCKNFLIESILQIQSRFDLDDPLKIR
;
A
#
# COMPACT_ATOMS: atom_id res chain seq x y z
N MET A 1 32.22 23.57 -15.72
CA MET A 1 31.31 24.52 -16.38
C MET A 1 29.97 23.83 -16.60
N TYR A 2 29.21 23.68 -15.52
CA TYR A 2 27.76 23.83 -15.36
C TYR A 2 27.44 23.27 -13.97
N SER A 3 27.24 24.19 -13.03
CA SER A 3 26.70 23.98 -11.69
C SER A 3 25.18 24.17 -11.76
N ASP A 4 24.48 23.58 -10.78
CA ASP A 4 23.24 24.04 -10.10
C ASP A 4 22.64 22.77 -9.45
N ASP A 5 22.89 22.51 -8.17
CA ASP A 5 22.23 23.05 -6.96
C ASP A 5 20.88 22.39 -6.66
N LEU A 6 20.86 21.57 -5.60
CA LEU A 6 19.67 21.36 -4.77
C LEU A 6 20.08 20.97 -3.35
N GLU A 7 19.95 21.97 -2.48
CA GLU A 7 20.25 21.96 -1.07
C GLU A 7 19.32 21.06 -0.26
N THR A 8 19.90 20.50 0.80
CA THR A 8 19.25 19.77 1.87
C THR A 8 18.82 20.77 2.94
N PHE A 9 17.57 20.74 3.41
CA PHE A 9 17.17 21.51 4.60
C PHE A 9 16.31 20.68 5.56
N SER A 10 16.93 20.31 6.68
CA SER A 10 16.33 19.85 7.92
C SER A 10 16.00 21.04 8.81
N GLY A 11 14.82 21.07 9.45
CA GLY A 11 14.50 22.11 10.43
C GLY A 11 13.34 21.72 11.34
N SER A 12 13.69 21.27 12.54
CA SER A 12 12.82 21.11 13.72
C SER A 12 12.45 22.48 14.29
N ALA A 13 11.24 22.65 14.83
CA ALA A 13 10.93 23.76 15.73
C ALA A 13 9.82 23.40 16.73
N SER A 14 10.13 23.75 17.96
CA SER A 14 9.54 23.44 19.25
C SER A 14 8.33 24.30 19.62
N GLU A 15 7.59 23.83 20.62
CA GLU A 15 6.59 24.57 21.41
C GLU A 15 7.17 25.81 22.11
N THR A 16 6.38 26.89 22.20
CA THR A 16 6.29 27.73 23.41
C THR A 16 4.95 28.46 23.50
N SER A 17 4.51 28.60 24.75
CA SER A 17 3.28 29.19 25.28
C SER A 17 3.40 30.69 25.59
N GLU A 18 2.29 31.26 26.10
CA GLU A 18 2.12 32.56 26.77
C GLU A 18 1.88 33.77 25.83
N SER A 19 1.21 34.86 26.23
CA SER A 19 0.00 35.15 26.99
C SER A 19 -0.17 36.68 26.93
N ASP A 20 -1.42 37.13 27.02
CA ASP A 20 -1.83 38.40 27.65
C ASP A 20 -1.96 39.71 26.85
N SER A 21 -3.13 40.33 27.12
CA SER A 21 -3.52 41.75 27.22
C SER A 21 -2.91 42.85 26.32
N THR A 22 -3.79 43.61 25.66
CA THR A 22 -3.96 45.09 25.81
C THR A 22 -5.05 45.57 24.84
N ASP A 23 -6.19 46.06 25.32
CA ASP A 23 -6.55 47.47 25.53
C ASP A 23 -6.36 48.38 24.31
N ARG A 24 -7.46 48.95 23.79
CA ARG A 24 -7.47 50.23 23.06
C ARG A 24 -8.88 50.83 22.90
N SER A 25 -9.18 51.70 23.86
CA SER A 25 -9.71 53.07 23.72
C SER A 25 -10.80 53.42 22.70
N HIS A 26 -11.89 53.86 23.32
CA HIS A 26 -12.94 54.83 22.98
C HIS A 26 -12.57 55.96 21.99
N VAL A 27 -13.49 56.27 21.07
CA VAL A 27 -13.66 57.63 20.48
C VAL A 27 -15.13 58.02 20.62
N GLU A 28 -15.34 59.10 21.38
CA GLU A 28 -16.57 59.84 21.59
C GLU A 28 -16.86 60.77 20.41
N GLN A 29 -18.13 60.86 19.99
CA GLN A 29 -18.68 62.08 19.40
C GLN A 29 -20.03 62.39 20.03
N GLN A 30 -20.08 63.52 20.72
CA GLN A 30 -21.25 64.11 21.38
C GLN A 30 -22.12 64.84 20.35
N SER A 31 -23.44 64.76 20.54
CA SER A 31 -24.38 65.77 20.06
C SER A 31 -25.47 65.92 21.11
N THR A 32 -25.56 67.13 21.64
CA THR A 32 -26.40 67.54 22.77
C THR A 32 -27.83 67.85 22.31
N SER A 33 -28.82 67.44 23.11
CA SER A 33 -30.02 68.24 23.34
C SER A 33 -30.72 67.78 24.62
N ALA A 34 -30.87 68.72 25.54
CA ALA A 34 -31.47 68.53 26.84
C ALA A 34 -33.00 68.50 26.73
N THR A 35 -33.65 67.54 27.39
CA THR A 35 -35.06 67.68 27.79
C THR A 35 -35.35 66.89 29.06
N SER A 36 -35.63 67.67 30.12
CA SER A 36 -36.40 67.42 31.34
C SER A 36 -36.57 65.98 31.86
N ALA A 37 -36.09 65.77 33.09
CA ALA A 37 -36.18 64.55 33.86
C ALA A 37 -37.62 64.18 34.26
N LYS A 38 -37.98 62.89 34.06
CA LYS A 38 -39.05 62.20 34.81
C LYS A 38 -38.43 61.00 35.57
N PRO A 39 -38.80 60.75 36.83
CA PRO A 39 -38.16 59.71 37.64
C PRO A 39 -38.49 58.32 37.09
N ARG A 40 -37.47 57.59 36.62
CA ARG A 40 -37.62 56.20 36.16
C ARG A 40 -37.83 55.28 37.36
N LYS A 41 -39.06 54.76 37.49
CA LYS A 41 -39.40 53.65 38.38
C LYS A 41 -38.41 52.49 38.18
N ARG A 42 -37.85 51.97 39.28
CA ARG A 42 -37.00 50.76 39.29
C ARG A 42 -37.74 49.61 38.59
N LYS A 43 -37.24 49.12 37.45
CA LYS A 43 -37.80 47.93 36.79
C LYS A 43 -37.50 46.72 37.67
N CYS A 44 -38.55 46.00 38.10
CA CYS A 44 -38.39 44.67 38.70
C CYS A 44 -37.52 43.77 37.82
N PRO A 45 -36.64 42.92 38.41
CA PRO A 45 -35.87 41.95 37.64
C PRO A 45 -36.82 41.05 36.83
N PRO A 46 -36.54 40.76 35.55
CA PRO A 46 -37.43 39.96 34.73
C PRO A 46 -37.52 38.55 35.33
N ARG A 47 -38.74 38.12 35.67
CA ARG A 47 -39.03 36.79 36.19
C ARG A 47 -38.44 35.74 35.23
N LYS A 48 -37.47 34.93 35.72
CA LYS A 48 -36.89 33.83 34.95
C LYS A 48 -38.03 32.90 34.50
N ARG A 49 -38.20 32.76 33.19
CA ARG A 49 -39.25 31.90 32.61
C ARG A 49 -38.71 30.48 32.49
N VAL A 50 -39.41 29.53 33.09
CA VAL A 50 -39.10 28.10 33.04
C VAL A 50 -39.67 27.51 31.75
N PHE A 51 -38.97 26.53 31.17
CA PHE A 51 -39.45 25.79 30.01
C PHE A 51 -40.76 25.05 30.35
N LYS A 52 -41.75 25.11 29.45
CA LYS A 52 -43.03 24.40 29.62
C LYS A 52 -43.09 23.21 28.68
N ASP A 53 -43.33 22.02 29.22
CA ASP A 53 -43.36 20.77 28.44
C ASP A 53 -44.46 20.74 27.38
N ASN A 54 -45.54 21.49 27.58
CA ASN A 54 -46.61 21.67 26.59
C ASN A 54 -46.11 22.24 25.25
N TRP A 55 -44.94 22.89 25.22
CA TRP A 55 -44.33 23.38 23.97
C TRP A 55 -43.82 22.26 23.06
N LEU A 56 -43.52 21.08 23.60
CA LEU A 56 -43.12 19.89 22.83
C LEU A 56 -44.31 19.21 22.12
N GLN A 57 -45.53 19.49 22.58
CA GLN A 57 -46.76 18.92 22.04
C GLN A 57 -47.36 19.78 20.91
N VAL A 58 -46.82 20.98 20.68
CA VAL A 58 -47.23 21.81 19.55
C VAL A 58 -46.71 21.16 18.26
N THR A 59 -47.63 20.82 17.36
CA THR A 59 -47.37 20.16 16.07
C THR A 59 -46.29 20.89 15.25
N GLU A 60 -46.27 22.22 15.29
CA GLU A 60 -45.30 23.08 14.61
C GLU A 60 -43.85 22.93 15.13
N PHE A 61 -43.66 22.51 16.38
CA PHE A 61 -42.34 22.48 17.04
C PHE A 61 -41.82 21.07 17.28
N LYS A 62 -42.71 20.07 17.27
CA LYS A 62 -42.42 18.67 17.65
C LYS A 62 -41.23 18.05 16.91
N ASN A 63 -41.05 18.37 15.64
CA ASN A 63 -40.05 17.72 14.79
C ASN A 63 -38.62 18.21 15.03
N TRP A 64 -38.42 19.38 15.63
CA TRP A 64 -37.10 20.00 15.76
C TRP A 64 -36.80 20.56 17.16
N LEU A 65 -37.81 20.88 17.97
CA LEU A 65 -37.65 21.39 19.32
C LEU A 65 -37.46 20.23 20.31
N SER A 66 -36.51 20.37 21.21
CA SER A 66 -36.21 19.39 22.25
C SER A 66 -35.92 20.07 23.57
N LYS A 67 -36.17 19.36 24.66
CA LYS A 67 -35.78 19.76 26.01
C LYS A 67 -34.41 19.16 26.30
N LYS A 68 -33.41 19.99 26.59
CA LYS A 68 -32.08 19.52 27.03
C LYS A 68 -31.68 20.24 28.31
N THR A 69 -30.92 19.55 29.16
CA THR A 69 -30.34 20.13 30.38
C THR A 69 -29.11 20.95 29.98
N ALA A 70 -29.15 22.26 30.26
CA ALA A 70 -27.98 23.11 30.03
C ALA A 70 -26.90 22.80 31.09
N PRO A 71 -25.62 23.19 30.86
CA PRO A 71 -24.55 23.02 31.83
C PRO A 71 -24.83 23.68 33.20
N SER A 72 -25.73 24.66 33.21
CA SER A 72 -26.21 25.33 34.42
C SER A 72 -27.31 24.56 35.18
N GLY A 73 -27.59 23.30 34.83
CA GLY A 73 -28.65 22.46 35.43
C GLY A 73 -30.10 22.82 35.03
N GLU A 74 -30.31 23.98 34.40
CA GLU A 74 -31.63 24.45 33.96
C GLU A 74 -32.05 23.75 32.65
N MET A 75 -33.29 23.22 32.61
CA MET A 75 -33.86 22.67 31.39
C MET A 75 -34.25 23.79 30.42
N LYS A 76 -33.68 23.77 29.21
CA LYS A 76 -33.83 24.81 28.19
C LYS A 76 -34.27 24.22 26.83
N PRO A 77 -34.99 25.00 26.01
CA PRO A 77 -35.34 24.60 24.66
C PRO A 77 -34.08 24.53 23.79
N PHE A 78 -33.95 23.46 23.02
CA PHE A 78 -32.84 23.21 22.11
C PHE A 78 -33.38 22.80 20.74
N CYS A 79 -32.87 23.45 19.68
CA CYS A 79 -33.21 23.10 18.31
C CYS A 79 -32.26 22.02 17.78
N LYS A 80 -32.79 20.85 17.43
CA LYS A 80 -32.03 19.72 16.85
C LYS A 80 -31.42 20.05 15.49
N LEU A 81 -32.14 20.81 14.66
CA LEU A 81 -31.69 21.18 13.31
C LEU A 81 -30.65 22.30 13.32
N CYS A 82 -30.82 23.28 14.23
CA CYS A 82 -29.93 24.43 14.32
C CYS A 82 -28.77 24.23 15.30
N THR A 83 -28.79 23.14 16.07
CA THR A 83 -27.85 22.81 17.15
C THR A 83 -27.62 23.94 18.14
N ASN A 84 -28.65 24.74 18.41
CA ASN A 84 -28.56 25.95 19.23
C ASN A 84 -29.56 25.95 20.39
N TRP A 85 -29.13 26.52 21.51
CA TRP A 85 -29.98 26.81 22.67
C TRP A 85 -30.88 28.00 22.38
N LEU A 86 -32.15 27.90 22.78
CA LEU A 86 -33.13 28.96 22.63
C LEU A 86 -33.50 29.57 23.98
N THR A 87 -33.92 30.83 23.96
CA THR A 87 -34.49 31.47 25.15
C THR A 87 -35.81 30.79 25.52
N CYS A 88 -36.08 30.59 26.81
CA CYS A 88 -37.32 30.04 27.36
C CYS A 88 -38.52 30.99 27.22
N SER A 89 -38.86 31.36 25.99
CA SER A 89 -40.03 32.16 25.65
C SER A 89 -40.66 31.64 24.37
N MET A 90 -41.99 31.50 24.38
CA MET A 90 -42.76 31.11 23.19
C MET A 90 -42.50 32.05 22.00
N THR A 91 -42.34 33.36 22.26
CA THR A 91 -42.02 34.35 21.22
C THR A 91 -40.63 34.13 20.62
N ALA A 92 -39.66 33.68 21.43
CA ALA A 92 -38.31 33.38 20.95
C ALA A 92 -38.29 32.11 20.10
N ILE A 93 -39.06 31.09 20.49
CA ILE A 93 -39.22 29.84 19.73
C ILE A 93 -39.90 30.10 18.39
N LYS A 94 -41.01 30.87 18.36
CA LYS A 94 -41.69 31.27 17.12
C LYS A 94 -40.78 32.08 16.18
N ARG A 95 -40.02 33.03 16.73
CA ARG A 95 -39.04 33.82 15.95
C ARG A 95 -37.90 32.96 15.41
N HIS A 96 -37.43 31.97 16.17
CA HIS A 96 -36.44 31.02 15.67
C HIS A 96 -37.01 30.18 14.52
N ALA A 97 -38.24 29.68 14.67
CA ALA A 97 -38.94 28.92 13.63
C ALA A 97 -39.06 29.73 12.33
N ALA A 98 -39.38 31.02 12.42
CA ALA A 98 -39.48 31.93 11.28
C ALA A 98 -38.12 32.40 10.72
N SER A 99 -36.99 32.08 11.35
CA SER A 99 -35.69 32.55 10.90
C SER A 99 -35.24 31.84 9.61
N GLN A 100 -34.62 32.59 8.70
CA GLN A 100 -34.15 32.07 7.40
C GLN A 100 -33.17 30.90 7.58
N LYS A 101 -32.29 30.97 8.59
CA LYS A 101 -31.34 29.89 8.92
C LYS A 101 -32.04 28.58 9.29
N HIS A 102 -33.14 28.65 10.04
CA HIS A 102 -33.90 27.47 10.45
C HIS A 102 -34.70 26.90 9.28
N GLN A 103 -35.37 27.77 8.51
CA GLN A 103 -36.16 27.39 7.33
C GLN A 103 -35.29 26.71 6.26
N ALA A 104 -34.07 27.17 6.04
CA ALA A 104 -33.12 26.53 5.13
C ALA A 104 -32.79 25.09 5.57
N ARG A 105 -32.56 24.87 6.88
CA ARG A 105 -32.24 23.53 7.41
C ARG A 105 -33.44 22.58 7.43
N ILE A 106 -34.66 23.08 7.65
CA ILE A 106 -35.88 22.28 7.49
C ILE A 106 -35.98 21.75 6.06
N LYS A 107 -35.80 22.63 5.07
CA LYS A 107 -35.86 22.25 3.65
C LYS A 107 -34.80 21.19 3.32
N MET A 108 -33.56 21.39 3.76
CA MET A 108 -32.47 20.41 3.55
C MET A 108 -32.75 19.07 4.24
N SER A 109 -33.29 19.09 5.46
CA SER A 109 -33.61 17.85 6.20
C SER A 109 -34.73 17.03 5.56
N ALA A 110 -35.60 17.64 4.75
CA ALA A 110 -36.63 16.92 4.01
C ALA A 110 -36.08 16.27 2.72
N THR A 111 -35.00 16.81 2.16
CA THR A 111 -34.38 16.32 0.91
C THR A 111 -33.40 15.17 1.16
N THR A 112 -32.78 15.10 2.34
CA THR A 112 -31.84 14.02 2.67
C THR A 112 -32.59 12.73 3.01
N GLY A 113 -32.46 11.70 2.18
CA GLY A 113 -33.05 10.38 2.42
C GLY A 113 -32.54 9.72 3.71
N SER A 114 -33.33 8.79 4.24
CA SER A 114 -32.96 8.03 5.45
C SER A 114 -31.71 7.17 5.21
N ILE A 115 -30.85 7.05 6.23
CA ILE A 115 -29.71 6.13 6.25
C ILE A 115 -30.15 4.68 5.94
N ALA A 116 -31.36 4.29 6.35
CA ALA A 116 -31.93 2.98 6.03
C ALA A 116 -32.16 2.77 4.52
N GLN A 117 -32.42 3.84 3.77
CA GLN A 117 -32.59 3.80 2.33
C GLN A 117 -31.24 3.74 1.60
N LEU A 118 -30.18 4.27 2.21
CA LEU A 118 -28.79 4.09 1.77
C LEU A 118 -28.33 2.63 1.95
N MET A 119 -28.69 2.02 3.09
CA MET A 119 -28.38 0.62 3.42
C MET A 119 -29.14 -0.40 2.56
N ARG A 120 -30.26 -0.03 1.92
CA ARG A 120 -31.04 -0.94 1.05
C ARG A 120 -30.41 -1.20 -0.32
N GLN A 121 -29.44 -0.39 -0.75
CA GLN A 121 -28.73 -0.57 -2.03
C GLN A 121 -27.81 -1.80 -2.07
N THR A 122 -27.62 -2.52 -0.95
CA THR A 122 -26.81 -3.75 -0.89
C THR A 122 -27.54 -5.01 -1.32
N THR A 123 -28.80 -4.92 -1.75
CA THR A 123 -29.53 -6.03 -2.40
C THR A 123 -29.48 -5.92 -3.93
N ASN A 124 -28.28 -5.78 -4.50
CA ASN A 124 -28.11 -6.19 -5.90
C ASN A 124 -28.27 -7.71 -5.95
N SER A 125 -28.90 -8.22 -7.02
CA SER A 125 -29.25 -9.66 -7.13
C SER A 125 -28.08 -10.56 -6.74
N ASP A 126 -28.36 -11.62 -5.98
CA ASP A 126 -27.34 -12.60 -5.57
C ASP A 126 -26.52 -13.12 -6.77
N ALA A 127 -27.15 -13.17 -7.96
CA ALA A 127 -26.52 -13.55 -9.21
C ALA A 127 -25.42 -12.57 -9.67
N THR A 128 -25.69 -11.25 -9.65
CA THR A 128 -24.71 -10.23 -10.05
C THR A 128 -23.52 -10.24 -9.09
N THR A 129 -23.78 -10.29 -7.78
CA THR A 129 -22.73 -10.38 -6.76
C THR A 129 -21.90 -11.65 -6.93
N SER A 130 -22.53 -12.79 -7.23
CA SER A 130 -21.83 -14.04 -7.52
C SER A 130 -20.92 -13.93 -8.76
N MET A 131 -21.39 -13.31 -9.84
CA MET A 131 -20.59 -13.07 -11.04
C MET A 131 -19.38 -12.19 -10.74
N GLU A 132 -19.54 -11.12 -9.97
CA GLU A 132 -18.45 -10.21 -9.60
C GLU A 132 -17.35 -10.94 -8.83
N ILE A 133 -17.73 -11.75 -7.84
CA ILE A 133 -16.78 -12.54 -7.04
C ILE A 133 -16.07 -13.58 -7.92
N LYS A 134 -16.80 -14.31 -8.76
CA LYS A 134 -16.22 -15.33 -9.65
C LYS A 134 -15.26 -14.72 -10.68
N LEU A 135 -15.61 -13.58 -11.26
CA LEU A 135 -14.75 -12.84 -12.18
C LEU A 135 -13.47 -12.38 -11.48
N CYS A 136 -13.58 -11.79 -10.28
CA CYS A 136 -12.41 -11.38 -9.51
C CYS A 136 -11.53 -12.58 -9.16
N ALA A 137 -12.11 -13.70 -8.72
CA ALA A 137 -11.37 -14.92 -8.41
C ALA A 137 -10.61 -15.44 -9.63
N PHE A 138 -11.26 -15.50 -10.80
CA PHE A 138 -10.62 -15.92 -12.05
C PHE A 138 -9.45 -15.01 -12.43
N ILE A 139 -9.66 -13.69 -12.43
CA ILE A 139 -8.62 -12.71 -12.77
C ILE A 139 -7.41 -12.88 -11.84
N THR A 140 -7.63 -13.06 -10.53
CA THR A 140 -6.53 -13.26 -9.57
C THR A 140 -5.81 -14.59 -9.75
N GLN A 141 -6.53 -15.69 -9.99
CA GLN A 141 -5.94 -17.02 -10.17
C GLN A 141 -5.05 -17.09 -11.41
N GLN A 142 -5.44 -16.40 -12.47
CA GLN A 142 -4.67 -16.32 -13.72
C GLN A 142 -3.61 -15.22 -13.71
N ASN A 143 -3.39 -14.55 -12.57
CA ASN A 143 -2.45 -13.44 -12.42
C ASN A 143 -2.64 -12.34 -13.48
N LEU A 144 -3.89 -12.01 -13.81
CA LEU A 144 -4.25 -10.99 -14.79
C LEU A 144 -4.44 -9.62 -14.11
N PRO A 145 -4.15 -8.50 -14.80
CA PRO A 145 -4.37 -7.17 -14.25
C PRO A 145 -5.86 -6.92 -13.93
N LEU A 146 -6.19 -6.46 -12.72
CA LEU A 146 -7.58 -6.18 -12.33
C LEU A 146 -8.29 -5.12 -13.19
N SER A 147 -7.54 -4.31 -13.92
CA SER A 147 -8.10 -3.36 -14.90
C SER A 147 -8.85 -4.06 -16.04
N ILE A 148 -8.50 -5.30 -16.36
CA ILE A 148 -9.16 -6.08 -17.43
C ILE A 148 -10.62 -6.44 -17.07
N SER A 149 -11.03 -6.26 -15.81
CA SER A 149 -12.39 -6.57 -15.37
C SER A 149 -13.46 -5.81 -16.16
N GLU A 150 -13.18 -4.57 -16.58
CA GLU A 150 -14.09 -3.76 -17.39
C GLU A 150 -14.24 -4.35 -18.80
N ASP A 151 -13.12 -4.68 -19.44
CA ASP A 151 -13.09 -5.28 -20.79
C ASP A 151 -13.77 -6.66 -20.81
N ILE A 152 -13.55 -7.48 -19.77
CA ILE A 152 -14.20 -8.79 -19.66
C ILE A 152 -15.71 -8.64 -19.51
N VAL A 153 -16.19 -7.69 -18.71
CA VAL A 153 -17.62 -7.46 -18.56
C VAL A 153 -18.24 -7.00 -19.87
N GLU A 154 -17.56 -6.15 -20.62
CA GLU A 154 -18.05 -5.71 -21.93
C GLU A 154 -18.09 -6.86 -22.94
N LEU A 155 -17.05 -7.70 -22.95
CA LEU A 155 -17.04 -8.92 -23.75
C LEU A 155 -18.21 -9.84 -23.39
N LEU A 156 -18.45 -10.08 -22.10
CA LEU A 156 -19.55 -10.93 -21.65
C LEU A 156 -20.92 -10.39 -22.09
N ARG A 157 -21.14 -9.06 -22.03
CA ARG A 157 -22.37 -8.45 -22.55
C ARG A 157 -22.52 -8.66 -24.06
N SER A 158 -21.44 -8.60 -24.81
CA SER A 158 -21.46 -8.85 -26.27
C SER A 158 -21.80 -10.32 -26.60
N LEU A 159 -21.32 -11.26 -25.79
CA LEU A 159 -21.55 -12.70 -25.98
C LEU A 159 -22.95 -13.14 -25.51
N PHE A 160 -23.51 -12.46 -24.52
CA PHE A 160 -24.80 -12.81 -23.91
C PHE A 160 -25.74 -11.59 -23.79
N PRO A 161 -26.24 -11.03 -24.90
CA PRO A 161 -26.99 -9.76 -24.88
C PRO A 161 -28.33 -9.81 -24.12
N ASN A 162 -28.92 -10.99 -23.98
CA ASN A 162 -30.24 -11.18 -23.35
C ASN A 162 -30.17 -11.52 -21.85
N ASP A 163 -28.98 -11.54 -21.26
CA ASP A 163 -28.81 -11.84 -19.84
C ASP A 163 -29.10 -10.58 -18.99
N ALA A 164 -30.14 -10.67 -18.17
CA ALA A 164 -30.55 -9.57 -17.29
C ALA A 164 -29.47 -9.24 -16.24
N ALA A 165 -28.75 -10.22 -15.70
CA ALA A 165 -27.73 -10.01 -14.67
C ALA A 165 -26.49 -9.29 -15.23
N LEU A 166 -26.09 -9.58 -16.47
CA LEU A 166 -24.97 -8.89 -17.15
C LEU A 166 -25.27 -7.42 -17.46
N SER A 167 -26.54 -7.08 -17.68
CA SER A 167 -26.97 -5.68 -17.89
C SER A 167 -26.74 -4.80 -16.64
N TYR A 168 -26.88 -5.38 -15.45
CA TYR A 168 -26.68 -4.69 -14.17
C TYR A 168 -25.26 -4.87 -13.60
N LEU A 169 -24.48 -5.81 -14.12
CA LEU A 169 -23.12 -6.10 -13.69
C LEU A 169 -22.21 -4.88 -13.91
N LYS A 170 -21.69 -4.32 -12.81
CA LYS A 170 -20.73 -3.20 -12.85
C LYS A 170 -19.51 -3.58 -12.05
N LEU A 171 -18.46 -4.00 -12.75
CA LEU A 171 -17.18 -4.38 -12.18
C LEU A 171 -16.06 -3.54 -12.80
N GLY A 172 -15.71 -2.46 -12.11
CA GLY A 172 -14.55 -1.63 -12.46
C GLY A 172 -13.34 -1.99 -11.63
N LYS A 173 -12.14 -1.53 -12.05
CA LYS A 173 -10.87 -1.82 -11.37
C LYS A 173 -10.93 -1.64 -9.84
N GLN A 174 -11.41 -0.49 -9.38
CA GLN A 174 -11.47 -0.17 -7.94
C GLN A 174 -12.38 -1.13 -7.17
N LYS A 175 -13.51 -1.51 -7.77
CA LYS A 175 -14.44 -2.45 -7.16
C LYS A 175 -13.85 -3.86 -7.12
N ALA A 176 -13.23 -4.30 -8.22
CA ALA A 176 -12.52 -5.57 -8.27
C ALA A 176 -11.40 -5.64 -7.22
N THR A 177 -10.61 -4.57 -7.06
CA THR A 177 -9.59 -4.48 -6.00
C THR A 177 -10.17 -4.62 -4.61
N ASN A 178 -11.29 -3.96 -4.31
CA ASN A 178 -11.93 -4.06 -3.01
C ASN A 178 -12.52 -5.45 -2.75
N ILE A 179 -13.12 -6.09 -3.76
CA ILE A 179 -13.62 -7.47 -3.65
C ILE A 179 -12.45 -8.42 -3.38
N VAL A 180 -11.36 -8.32 -4.15
CA VAL A 180 -10.17 -9.15 -3.92
C VAL A 180 -9.64 -8.92 -2.51
N ARG A 181 -9.47 -7.67 -2.07
CA ARG A 181 -8.88 -7.34 -0.77
C ARG A 181 -9.76 -7.72 0.42
N GLN A 182 -11.08 -7.53 0.34
CA GLN A 182 -11.97 -7.64 1.49
C GLN A 182 -12.74 -8.97 1.55
N VAL A 183 -12.87 -9.66 0.42
CA VAL A 183 -13.69 -10.88 0.31
C VAL A 183 -12.83 -12.10 0.00
N LEU A 184 -11.88 -11.99 -0.94
CA LEU A 184 -11.04 -13.12 -1.34
C LEU A 184 -9.77 -13.25 -0.50
N ALA A 185 -9.12 -12.12 -0.19
CA ALA A 185 -7.96 -12.04 0.67
C ALA A 185 -8.41 -11.95 2.14
N ASN A 186 -9.04 -13.02 2.64
CA ASN A 186 -8.96 -13.27 4.08
C ASN A 186 -7.48 -13.47 4.41
N GLU A 187 -6.99 -12.88 5.51
CA GLU A 187 -5.60 -13.07 5.93
C GLU A 187 -5.27 -14.55 5.90
N ASP A 188 -4.22 -14.91 5.17
CA ASP A 188 -3.81 -16.31 5.01
C ASP A 188 -3.48 -16.85 6.42
N PRO A 189 -4.26 -17.80 6.97
CA PRO A 189 -3.95 -18.37 8.28
C PRO A 189 -2.70 -19.25 8.20
N SER A 190 -2.27 -19.61 6.98
CA SER A 190 -0.97 -20.21 6.79
C SER A 190 0.06 -19.08 6.92
N HIS A 191 0.91 -19.16 7.94
CA HIS A 191 2.09 -18.30 8.11
C HIS A 191 3.09 -18.37 6.95
N SER A 192 2.68 -18.80 5.76
CA SER A 192 3.47 -18.92 4.54
C SER A 192 4.00 -17.57 4.10
N ASN A 193 3.16 -16.52 4.13
CA ASN A 193 3.59 -15.16 3.79
C ASN A 193 4.65 -14.65 4.77
N ASP A 194 4.46 -14.88 6.07
CA ASP A 194 5.44 -14.51 7.11
C ASP A 194 6.75 -15.26 6.93
N ARG A 195 6.70 -16.56 6.60
CA ARG A 195 7.89 -17.39 6.34
C ARG A 195 8.63 -16.97 5.09
N ILE A 196 7.91 -16.66 4.00
CA ILE A 196 8.51 -16.14 2.76
C ILE A 196 9.15 -14.79 3.05
N LEU A 197 8.46 -13.89 3.74
CA LEU A 197 8.98 -12.58 4.10
C LEU A 197 10.22 -12.67 4.98
N ALA A 198 10.22 -13.55 5.99
CA ALA A 198 11.40 -13.85 6.81
C ALA A 198 12.56 -14.41 5.98
N SER A 199 12.28 -15.28 5.00
CA SER A 199 13.30 -15.82 4.09
C SER A 199 13.86 -14.74 3.15
N LEU A 200 13.03 -13.83 2.65
CA LEU A 200 13.46 -12.71 1.81
C LEU A 200 14.23 -11.63 2.59
N GLN A 201 13.92 -11.45 3.88
CA GLN A 201 14.66 -10.56 4.77
C GLN A 201 15.97 -11.16 5.27
N ASN A 202 16.19 -12.46 5.10
CA ASN A 202 17.44 -13.10 5.46
C ASN A 202 18.56 -12.64 4.50
N ARG A 203 19.59 -12.01 5.08
CA ARG A 203 20.75 -11.48 4.34
C ARG A 203 21.55 -12.56 3.63
N PHE A 204 21.57 -13.81 4.13
CA PHE A 204 22.18 -14.93 3.41
C PHE A 204 21.38 -15.32 2.17
N THR A 205 20.05 -15.24 2.21
CA THR A 205 19.21 -15.44 1.01
C THR A 205 19.54 -14.36 -0.02
N GLN A 206 19.66 -13.11 0.40
CA GLN A 206 20.07 -12.03 -0.49
C GLN A 206 21.45 -12.28 -1.11
N ALA A 207 22.46 -12.61 -0.30
CA ALA A 207 23.79 -12.93 -0.80
C ALA A 207 23.75 -14.10 -1.81
N TYR A 208 22.90 -15.10 -1.57
CA TYR A 208 22.74 -16.23 -2.48
C TYR A 208 22.05 -15.82 -3.79
N LEU A 209 21.03 -14.96 -3.74
CA LEU A 209 20.38 -14.41 -4.93
C LEU A 209 21.33 -13.53 -5.75
N GLU A 210 22.19 -12.74 -5.10
CA GLU A 210 23.25 -11.96 -5.75
C GLU A 210 24.29 -12.87 -6.42
N PHE A 211 24.69 -13.95 -5.76
CA PHE A 211 25.54 -15.00 -6.34
C PHE A 211 24.86 -15.65 -7.56
N LEU A 212 23.59 -16.03 -7.45
CA LEU A 212 22.84 -16.59 -8.56
C LEU A 212 22.74 -15.61 -9.72
N SER A 213 22.46 -14.33 -9.48
CA SER A 213 22.43 -13.30 -10.52
C SER A 213 23.75 -13.25 -11.28
N TYR A 214 24.88 -13.24 -10.56
CA TYR A 214 26.22 -13.25 -11.16
C TYR A 214 26.46 -14.50 -12.02
N GLN A 215 26.11 -15.69 -11.52
CA GLN A 215 26.33 -16.94 -12.25
C GLN A 215 25.39 -17.10 -13.44
N LEU A 216 24.12 -16.67 -13.31
CA LEU A 216 23.13 -16.74 -14.37
C LEU A 216 23.48 -15.83 -15.53
N GLU A 217 24.09 -14.67 -15.32
CA GLU A 217 24.55 -13.80 -16.41
C GLU A 217 25.58 -14.51 -17.32
N ARG A 218 26.49 -15.29 -16.74
CA ARG A 218 27.51 -16.07 -17.47
C ARG A 218 26.87 -17.21 -18.26
N LEU A 219 25.94 -17.94 -17.65
CA LEU A 219 25.19 -19.02 -18.33
C LEU A 219 24.28 -18.46 -19.42
N ASN A 220 23.66 -17.29 -19.19
CA ASN A 220 22.82 -16.64 -20.19
C ASN A 220 23.63 -16.11 -21.38
N ALA A 221 24.85 -15.63 -21.16
CA ALA A 221 25.77 -15.26 -22.25
C ALA A 221 26.03 -16.45 -23.18
N PHE A 222 26.24 -17.64 -22.60
CA PHE A 222 26.37 -18.88 -23.36
C PHE A 222 25.06 -19.29 -24.06
N ASN A 223 23.91 -19.22 -23.37
CA ASN A 223 22.61 -19.54 -23.96
C ASN A 223 22.26 -18.66 -25.16
N ARG A 224 22.71 -17.39 -25.19
CA ARG A 224 22.52 -16.50 -26.35
C ARG A 224 23.19 -17.04 -27.62
N LEU A 225 24.27 -17.82 -27.50
CA LEU A 225 24.89 -18.49 -28.64
C LEU A 225 23.94 -19.52 -29.28
N PHE A 226 23.24 -20.30 -28.44
CA PHE A 226 22.24 -21.28 -28.88
C PHE A 226 20.96 -20.65 -29.42
N GLN A 227 20.59 -19.48 -28.92
CA GLN A 227 19.43 -18.74 -29.39
C GLN A 227 19.70 -17.95 -30.67
N SER A 228 20.93 -17.96 -31.19
CA SER A 228 21.26 -17.23 -32.40
C SER A 228 20.69 -17.93 -33.65
N GLU A 229 20.16 -17.15 -34.58
CA GLU A 229 19.61 -17.65 -35.85
C GLU A 229 20.71 -18.07 -36.85
N ARG A 230 22.00 -17.86 -36.50
CA ARG A 230 23.15 -18.17 -37.36
C ARG A 230 23.77 -19.51 -36.96
N PRO A 231 24.27 -20.31 -37.90
CA PRO A 231 24.95 -21.57 -37.59
C PRO A 231 26.34 -21.29 -36.98
N LEU A 232 26.40 -21.10 -35.65
CA LEU A 232 27.63 -20.79 -34.90
C LEU A 232 28.29 -22.03 -34.27
N LEU A 233 28.16 -23.20 -34.87
CA LEU A 233 28.67 -24.46 -34.32
C LEU A 233 30.19 -24.42 -34.07
N HIS A 234 30.95 -23.73 -34.91
CA HIS A 234 32.40 -23.55 -34.74
C HIS A 234 32.79 -22.73 -33.49
N MET A 235 31.88 -21.89 -32.99
CA MET A 235 32.09 -21.08 -31.78
C MET A 235 31.65 -21.82 -30.51
N LEU A 236 30.93 -22.94 -30.64
CA LEU A 236 30.36 -23.64 -29.49
C LEU A 236 31.46 -24.16 -28.55
N LYS A 237 32.43 -24.88 -29.10
CA LYS A 237 33.56 -25.44 -28.33
C LYS A 237 34.37 -24.37 -27.60
N PRO A 238 34.89 -23.31 -28.24
CA PRO A 238 35.68 -22.29 -27.53
C PRO A 238 34.86 -21.57 -26.46
N GLU A 239 33.55 -21.37 -26.67
CA GLU A 239 32.68 -20.74 -25.66
C GLU A 239 32.42 -21.66 -24.46
N ILE A 240 32.20 -22.97 -24.65
CA ILE A 240 32.09 -23.94 -23.54
C ILE A 240 33.40 -23.99 -22.74
N GLU A 241 34.53 -24.09 -23.44
CA GLU A 241 35.85 -24.13 -22.81
C GLU A 241 36.13 -22.85 -21.99
N SER A 242 35.75 -21.70 -22.54
CA SER A 242 35.82 -20.41 -21.86
C SER A 242 34.92 -20.38 -20.62
N LEU A 243 33.67 -20.83 -20.73
CA LEU A 243 32.70 -20.89 -19.63
C LEU A 243 33.18 -21.80 -18.49
N ILE A 244 33.65 -23.02 -18.80
CA ILE A 244 34.17 -23.96 -17.79
C ILE A 244 35.37 -23.35 -17.07
N LYS A 245 36.35 -22.81 -17.80
CA LYS A 245 37.53 -22.16 -17.20
C LYS A 245 37.15 -20.96 -16.35
N SER A 246 36.21 -20.16 -16.83
CA SER A 246 35.69 -19.02 -16.09
C SER A 246 35.12 -19.50 -14.75
N ILE A 247 34.20 -20.46 -14.74
CA ILE A 247 33.56 -20.97 -13.51
C ILE A 247 34.59 -21.64 -12.59
N ALA A 248 35.55 -22.37 -13.15
CA ALA A 248 36.60 -23.05 -12.38
C ALA A 248 37.52 -22.06 -11.65
N CYS A 249 37.86 -20.92 -12.27
CA CYS A 249 38.68 -19.88 -11.63
C CYS A 249 38.08 -19.32 -10.34
N ASP A 250 36.77 -19.47 -10.12
CA ASP A 250 36.10 -18.96 -8.92
C ASP A 250 36.42 -19.79 -7.67
N PHE A 251 36.82 -21.06 -7.82
CA PHE A 251 37.04 -21.97 -6.67
C PHE A 251 38.25 -22.91 -6.81
N MET A 252 38.90 -22.97 -7.97
CA MET A 252 40.10 -23.76 -8.23
C MET A 252 41.33 -22.87 -8.39
N LYS A 253 42.51 -23.43 -8.12
CA LYS A 253 43.80 -22.77 -8.31
C LYS A 253 44.00 -22.39 -9.78
N ILE A 254 44.29 -21.10 -10.02
CA ILE A 254 44.43 -20.51 -11.35
C ILE A 254 45.46 -21.26 -12.21
N ASP A 255 46.55 -21.75 -11.61
CA ASP A 255 47.62 -22.46 -12.31
C ASP A 255 47.12 -23.78 -12.95
N ILE A 256 46.24 -24.50 -12.25
CA ILE A 256 45.66 -25.76 -12.72
C ILE A 256 44.65 -25.49 -13.84
N VAL A 257 43.80 -24.46 -13.67
CA VAL A 257 42.77 -24.10 -14.66
C VAL A 257 43.38 -23.63 -15.98
N LYS A 258 44.53 -22.94 -15.94
CA LYS A 258 45.25 -22.50 -17.15
C LYS A 258 45.99 -23.63 -17.85
N SER A 259 46.60 -24.54 -17.10
CA SER A 259 47.45 -25.62 -17.64
C SER A 259 46.65 -26.84 -18.12
N THR A 260 45.46 -27.08 -17.58
CA THR A 260 44.66 -28.26 -17.88
C THR A 260 43.60 -27.96 -18.94
N SER A 261 43.33 -28.92 -19.83
CA SER A 261 42.22 -28.81 -20.77
C SER A 261 40.87 -28.93 -20.04
N PRO A 262 39.83 -28.16 -20.43
CA PRO A 262 38.53 -28.18 -19.74
C PRO A 262 37.85 -29.56 -19.65
N ASN A 263 38.14 -30.45 -20.61
CA ASN A 263 37.59 -31.81 -20.64
C ASN A 263 38.20 -32.74 -19.57
N LYS A 264 39.45 -32.47 -19.15
CA LYS A 264 40.17 -33.29 -18.15
C LYS A 264 40.19 -32.65 -16.77
N LEU A 265 39.59 -31.47 -16.63
CA LEU A 265 39.51 -30.77 -15.37
C LEU A 265 38.55 -31.53 -14.45
N ASN A 266 39.03 -31.92 -13.27
CA ASN A 266 38.22 -32.56 -12.26
C ASN A 266 37.79 -31.54 -11.19
N PRO A 267 36.56 -30.99 -11.25
CA PRO A 267 36.10 -29.99 -10.30
C PRO A 267 35.90 -30.55 -8.88
N THR A 268 35.87 -31.87 -8.68
CA THR A 268 35.69 -32.48 -7.35
C THR A 268 37.01 -32.70 -6.59
N ASP A 269 38.17 -32.46 -7.22
CA ASP A 269 39.47 -32.66 -6.56
C ASP A 269 39.76 -31.52 -5.58
N VAL A 270 39.51 -31.78 -4.30
CA VAL A 270 39.68 -30.83 -3.19
C VAL A 270 41.12 -30.31 -3.10
N ASN A 271 42.13 -31.05 -3.55
CA ASN A 271 43.52 -30.61 -3.50
C ASN A 271 43.81 -29.44 -4.46
N GLN A 272 42.98 -29.31 -5.50
CA GLN A 272 43.09 -28.27 -6.53
C GLN A 272 42.24 -27.04 -6.19
N HIS A 273 41.46 -27.08 -5.10
CA HIS A 273 40.62 -25.97 -4.67
C HIS A 273 41.44 -24.90 -3.96
N VAL A 274 40.98 -23.66 -4.06
CA VAL A 274 41.41 -22.60 -3.14
C VAL A 274 40.71 -22.78 -1.78
N PRO A 275 41.25 -22.20 -0.69
CA PRO A 275 40.56 -22.15 0.59
C PRO A 275 39.14 -21.57 0.44
N LEU A 276 38.20 -21.98 1.30
CA LEU A 276 36.81 -21.47 1.24
C LEU A 276 36.76 -19.94 1.32
N SER A 277 37.62 -19.34 2.14
CA SER A 277 37.75 -17.88 2.29
C SER A 277 38.18 -17.14 1.02
N GLU A 278 38.78 -17.85 0.07
CA GLU A 278 39.25 -17.29 -1.20
C GLU A 278 38.32 -17.66 -2.37
N THR A 279 37.23 -18.40 -2.10
CA THR A 279 36.24 -18.74 -3.13
C THR A 279 35.49 -17.49 -3.56
N TYR A 280 35.52 -17.20 -4.86
CA TYR A 280 34.87 -16.03 -5.43
C TYR A 280 33.40 -16.31 -5.73
N VAL A 281 32.50 -15.51 -5.15
CA VAL A 281 31.04 -15.66 -5.31
C VAL A 281 30.40 -14.48 -6.05
N GLY A 282 31.21 -13.62 -6.67
CA GLY A 282 30.75 -12.38 -7.30
C GLY A 282 30.75 -11.18 -6.35
N LEU A 283 30.82 -9.97 -6.92
CA LEU A 283 30.99 -8.72 -6.17
C LEU A 283 29.86 -8.46 -5.17
N GLY A 284 28.60 -8.63 -5.60
CA GLY A 284 27.41 -8.39 -4.77
C GLY A 284 27.38 -9.29 -3.54
N ALA A 285 27.43 -10.61 -3.77
CA ALA A 285 27.42 -11.59 -2.69
C ALA A 285 28.60 -11.40 -1.72
N THR A 286 29.79 -11.06 -2.23
CA THR A 286 30.97 -10.82 -1.39
C THR A 286 30.76 -9.61 -0.48
N ALA A 287 30.20 -8.51 -1.00
CA ALA A 287 29.89 -7.33 -0.21
C ALA A 287 28.85 -7.62 0.89
N THR A 288 27.77 -8.31 0.54
CA THR A 288 26.71 -8.70 1.50
C THR A 288 27.26 -9.62 2.59
N ILE A 289 28.09 -10.61 2.23
CA ILE A 289 28.73 -11.51 3.21
C ILE A 289 29.70 -10.75 4.11
N HIS A 290 30.50 -9.83 3.55
CA HIS A 290 31.42 -9.02 4.35
C HIS A 290 30.70 -8.17 5.40
N GLU A 291 29.54 -7.60 5.07
CA GLU A 291 28.73 -6.84 6.03
C GLU A 291 28.21 -7.72 7.17
N ILE A 292 27.70 -8.91 6.86
CA ILE A 292 27.09 -9.80 7.86
C ILE A 292 28.09 -10.69 8.59
N ALA A 293 29.32 -10.85 8.10
CA ALA A 293 30.35 -11.69 8.72
C ALA A 293 30.70 -11.27 10.15
N SER A 294 30.44 -10.02 10.53
CA SER A 294 30.62 -9.52 11.90
C SER A 294 29.54 -10.01 12.88
N VAL A 295 28.33 -10.28 12.37
CA VAL A 295 27.15 -10.67 13.17
C VAL A 295 26.89 -12.17 13.07
N ALA A 296 27.17 -12.76 11.91
CA ALA A 296 27.00 -14.18 11.64
C ALA A 296 28.19 -14.99 12.17
N GLY A 297 27.94 -16.23 12.60
CA GLY A 297 29.02 -17.12 13.00
C GLY A 297 29.88 -17.50 11.80
N LYS A 298 31.18 -17.75 12.04
CA LYS A 298 32.09 -18.28 11.00
C LYS A 298 31.52 -19.53 10.31
N ALA A 299 30.86 -20.40 11.08
CA ALA A 299 30.23 -21.61 10.55
C ALA A 299 29.14 -21.34 9.52
N ASP A 300 28.35 -20.27 9.69
CA ASP A 300 27.26 -19.92 8.76
C ASP A 300 27.83 -19.39 7.44
N VAL A 301 28.89 -18.57 7.53
CA VAL A 301 29.63 -18.08 6.35
C VAL A 301 30.29 -19.23 5.61
N ASP A 302 30.95 -20.15 6.32
CA ASP A 302 31.57 -21.33 5.71
C ASP A 302 30.52 -22.23 5.02
N ASN A 303 29.32 -22.38 5.61
CA ASN A 303 28.22 -23.12 5.01
C ASN A 303 27.68 -22.45 3.73
N PHE A 304 27.53 -21.13 3.75
CA PHE A 304 27.17 -20.35 2.56
C PHE A 304 28.19 -20.55 1.43
N LEU A 305 29.48 -20.37 1.72
CA LEU A 305 30.56 -20.53 0.74
C LEU A 305 30.63 -21.97 0.22
N THR A 306 30.41 -22.97 1.08
CA THR A 306 30.31 -24.37 0.68
C THR A 306 29.15 -24.59 -0.29
N THR A 307 27.99 -24.00 -0.01
CA THR A 307 26.80 -24.11 -0.87
C THR A 307 27.06 -23.48 -2.25
N CYS A 308 27.64 -22.29 -2.30
CA CYS A 308 28.05 -21.65 -3.55
C CYS A 308 29.08 -22.50 -4.31
N LYS A 309 30.11 -23.00 -3.63
CA LYS A 309 31.13 -23.86 -4.25
C LYS A 309 30.54 -25.13 -4.84
N ASN A 310 29.64 -25.80 -4.11
CA ASN A 310 28.96 -27.00 -4.59
C ASN A 310 28.13 -26.71 -5.85
N PHE A 311 27.46 -25.55 -5.92
CA PHE A 311 26.76 -25.13 -7.14
C PHE A 311 27.71 -24.97 -8.33
N LEU A 312 28.90 -24.38 -8.13
CA LEU A 312 29.90 -24.19 -9.20
C LEU A 312 30.47 -25.54 -9.68
N ILE A 313 30.77 -26.45 -8.75
CA ILE A 313 31.22 -27.81 -9.06
C ILE A 313 30.17 -28.54 -9.90
N GLU A 314 28.93 -28.55 -9.43
CA GLU A 314 27.83 -29.22 -10.15
C GLU A 314 27.58 -28.58 -11.52
N SER A 315 27.71 -27.25 -11.63
CA SER A 315 27.59 -26.54 -12.91
C SER A 315 28.62 -27.05 -13.93
N ILE A 316 29.89 -27.20 -13.53
CA ILE A 316 30.93 -27.74 -14.42
C ILE A 316 30.64 -29.19 -14.80
N LEU A 317 30.26 -30.04 -13.84
CA LEU A 317 29.95 -31.45 -14.10
C LEU A 317 28.77 -31.61 -15.07
N GLN A 318 27.72 -30.81 -14.90
CA GLN A 318 26.55 -30.82 -15.79
C GLN A 318 26.92 -30.35 -17.20
N ILE A 319 27.79 -29.35 -17.35
CA ILE A 319 28.29 -28.91 -18.65
C ILE A 319 29.13 -30.03 -19.31
N GLN A 320 30.10 -30.59 -18.58
CA GLN A 320 30.97 -31.67 -19.09
C GLN A 320 30.17 -32.94 -19.47
N SER A 321 29.08 -33.26 -18.77
CA SER A 321 28.27 -34.44 -19.09
C SER A 321 27.44 -34.31 -20.37
N ARG A 322 27.08 -33.07 -20.76
CA ARG A 322 26.23 -32.77 -21.93
C ARG A 322 27.02 -32.51 -23.21
N PHE A 323 28.29 -32.14 -23.08
CA PHE A 323 29.14 -31.78 -24.20
C PHE A 323 30.37 -32.69 -24.27
N ASP A 324 30.49 -33.47 -25.35
CA ASP A 324 31.72 -34.18 -25.66
C ASP A 324 32.72 -33.20 -26.27
N LEU A 325 33.68 -32.72 -25.47
CA LEU A 325 34.67 -31.74 -25.91
C LEU A 325 35.71 -32.34 -26.89
N ASP A 326 35.74 -33.66 -27.07
CA ASP A 326 36.62 -34.34 -28.02
C ASP A 326 35.98 -34.47 -29.42
N ASP A 327 34.65 -34.42 -29.54
CA ASP A 327 33.91 -34.46 -30.81
C ASP A 327 33.07 -33.17 -31.02
N PRO A 328 33.53 -32.22 -31.86
CA PRO A 328 32.87 -30.92 -32.03
C PRO A 328 31.46 -30.99 -32.64
N LEU A 329 30.98 -32.18 -33.05
CA LEU A 329 29.69 -32.39 -33.70
C LEU A 329 28.70 -33.23 -32.89
N LYS A 330 29.08 -33.76 -31.72
CA LYS A 330 28.17 -34.54 -30.85
C LYS A 330 27.72 -33.73 -29.63
N ILE A 331 26.51 -33.18 -29.73
CA ILE A 331 25.70 -32.85 -28.56
C ILE A 331 25.05 -34.16 -28.13
N ARG A 332 25.25 -34.59 -26.88
CA ARG A 332 24.77 -35.89 -26.38
C ARG A 332 23.32 -35.87 -25.95
#